data_AF-A0A8S2YRK6-F1
#
_entry.id   AF-A0A8S2YRK6-F1
#
_cell.length_a   1.000
_cell.length_b   1.000
_cell.length_c   1.000
_cell.angle_alpha   90.00
_cell.angle_beta   90.00
_cell.angle_gamma   90.00
#
_symmetry.space_group_name_H-M   'P 1'
#
loop_
_entity.id
_entity.type
_entity.pdbx_description
1 polymer ?
#
loop_
_entity_poly.entity_id
_entity_poly.type
_entity_poly.pdbx_seq_one_letter_code
_entity_poly.pdbx_strand_id
1 'polypeptide(L)' 'ECPEIRWHFVGHLQSNKINRVLTHVPNLDCIQTIDSLALADRLNNNLMKQSKKLNILLQINTSNEDQKS' A
#
# COMPACT_ATOMS: atom_id res chain seq x y z
N GLU A 1 10.48 -18.71 10.60
CA GLU A 1 10.11 -17.45 9.92
C GLU A 1 11.26 -16.46 10.10
N CYS A 2 11.46 -15.53 9.16
CA CYS A 2 12.56 -14.55 9.22
C CYS A 2 11.98 -13.18 9.65
N PRO A 3 11.98 -12.86 10.96
CA PRO A 3 11.27 -11.71 11.51
C PRO A 3 11.89 -10.36 11.09
N GLU A 4 13.16 -10.35 10.71
CA GLU A 4 13.85 -9.16 10.22
C GLU A 4 13.45 -8.71 8.81
N ILE A 5 12.78 -9.55 8.02
CA ILE A 5 12.38 -9.20 6.65
C ILE A 5 11.29 -8.13 6.69
N ARG A 6 11.57 -7.01 6.01
CA ARG A 6 10.61 -5.92 5.77
C ARG A 6 10.01 -6.09 4.39
N TRP A 7 8.70 -6.33 4.34
CA TRP A 7 8.00 -6.50 3.07
C TRP A 7 7.52 -5.18 2.50
N HIS A 8 7.79 -4.98 1.22
CA HIS A 8 7.30 -3.82 0.47
C HIS A 8 6.32 -4.32 -0.60
N PHE A 9 5.14 -3.71 -0.67
CA PHE A 9 4.16 -3.99 -1.72
C PHE A 9 4.38 -3.03 -2.89
N VAL A 10 4.67 -3.58 -4.08
CA VAL A 10 5.04 -2.81 -5.29
C VAL A 10 4.09 -3.02 -6.48
N GLY A 11 3.02 -3.80 -6.30
CA GLY A 11 1.99 -4.01 -7.33
C GLY A 11 0.83 -3.04 -7.19
N HIS A 12 0.02 -2.86 -8.24
CA HIS A 12 -1.16 -2.00 -8.15
C HIS A 12 -2.12 -2.46 -7.03
N LEU A 13 -2.47 -1.53 -6.14
CA LEU A 13 -3.31 -1.83 -4.97
C LEU A 13 -4.77 -1.47 -5.24
N GLN A 14 -5.55 -2.48 -5.62
CA GLN A 14 -7.01 -2.31 -5.70
C GLN A 14 -7.59 -1.98 -4.32
N SER A 15 -8.47 -0.98 -4.27
CA SER A 15 -9.05 -0.48 -3.00
C SER A 15 -9.74 -1.57 -2.15
N ASN A 16 -10.39 -2.56 -2.78
CA ASN A 16 -11.06 -3.66 -2.08
C ASN A 16 -10.08 -4.73 -1.53
N LYS A 17 -8.80 -4.68 -1.90
CA LYS A 17 -7.76 -5.61 -1.43
C LYS A 17 -6.89 -5.04 -0.30
N ILE A 18 -7.07 -3.76 0.08
CA ILE A 18 -6.33 -3.11 1.17
C ILE A 18 -6.33 -3.98 2.43
N ASN A 19 -7.51 -4.42 2.89
CA ASN A 19 -7.60 -5.24 4.11
C ASN A 19 -6.82 -6.54 4.00
N ARG A 20 -6.83 -7.20 2.83
CA ARG A 20 -6.09 -8.44 2.63
C ARG A 20 -4.59 -8.22 2.76
N VAL A 21 -4.07 -7.14 2.19
CA VAL A 21 -2.64 -6.81 2.28
C VAL A 21 -2.25 -6.51 3.73
N LEU A 22 -3.06 -5.73 4.45
CA LEU A 22 -2.79 -5.36 5.85
C LEU A 22 -2.88 -6.54 6.84
N THR A 23 -3.66 -7.58 6.53
CA THR A 23 -3.88 -8.73 7.43
C THR A 23 -3.05 -9.95 7.07
N HIS A 24 -2.76 -10.20 5.80
CA HIS A 24 -2.10 -11.43 5.34
C HIS A 24 -0.60 -11.30 5.07
N VAL A 25 -0.05 -10.08 5.01
CA VAL A 25 1.39 -9.88 4.82
C VAL A 25 2.02 -9.58 6.18
N PRO A 26 2.66 -10.57 6.84
CA PRO A 26 3.39 -10.32 8.08
C PRO A 26 4.58 -9.38 7.79
N ASN A 27 4.90 -8.51 8.74
CA ASN A 27 6.01 -7.54 8.61
C ASN A 27 5.96 -6.66 7.35
N LEU A 28 4.74 -6.31 6.90
CA LEU A 28 4.56 -5.29 5.87
C LEU A 28 5.07 -3.94 6.41
N ASP A 29 6.10 -3.40 5.76
CA ASP A 29 6.74 -2.15 6.14
C ASP A 29 6.27 -0.97 5.27
N CYS A 30 6.02 -1.23 3.99
CA CYS A 30 5.72 -0.17 3.03
C CYS A 30 4.79 -0.60 1.88
N ILE A 31 3.94 0.32 1.41
CA ILE A 31 3.22 0.22 0.13
C ILE A 31 3.73 1.33 -0.79
N GLN A 32 4.21 0.96 -1.99
CA GLN A 32 4.89 1.91 -2.89
C GLN A 32 4.01 2.43 -4.04
N THR A 33 2.77 1.95 -4.12
CA THR A 33 1.89 2.11 -5.29
C THR A 33 0.66 2.96 -4.99
N ILE A 34 0.80 3.95 -4.09
CA ILE A 34 -0.30 4.88 -3.84
C ILE A 34 -0.30 5.91 -4.95
N ASP A 35 -1.33 5.97 -5.77
CA ASP A 35 -1.43 6.83 -6.97
C ASP A 35 -2.48 7.95 -6.83
N SER A 36 -3.32 7.88 -5.79
CA SER A 36 -4.49 8.73 -5.65
C SER A 36 -4.82 9.02 -4.20
N LEU A 37 -5.38 10.22 -3.95
CA LEU A 37 -5.84 10.63 -2.63
C LEU A 37 -6.93 9.68 -2.09
N ALA A 38 -7.85 9.26 -2.96
CA ALA A 38 -8.92 8.34 -2.57
C ALA A 38 -8.38 6.98 -2.08
N LEU A 39 -7.31 6.47 -2.71
CA LEU A 39 -6.64 5.24 -2.25
C LEU A 39 -5.92 5.47 -0.92
N ALA A 40 -5.22 6.60 -0.77
CA ALA A 40 -4.55 6.98 0.46
C ALA A 40 -5.53 7.10 1.65
N ASP A 41 -6.67 7.75 1.46
CA ASP A 41 -7.71 7.91 2.47
C ASP A 41 -8.33 6.57 2.88
N ARG A 42 -8.62 5.70 1.89
CA ARG A 42 -9.11 4.35 2.16
C ARG A 42 -8.08 3.53 2.94
N LEU A 43 -6.80 3.62 2.59
CA LEU A 43 -5.74 2.94 3.30
C LEU A 43 -5.63 3.45 4.75
N ASN A 44 -5.59 4.77 4.95
CA ASN A 44 -5.50 5.39 6.26
C ASN A 44 -6.68 5.00 7.16
N ASN A 45 -7.90 5.02 6.64
CA ASN A 45 -9.10 4.61 7.38
C ASN A 45 -9.03 3.14 7.84
N ASN A 46 -8.44 2.24 7.04
CA ASN A 46 -8.27 0.84 7.45
C ASN A 46 -7.12 0.66 8.45
N LEU A 47 -6.04 1.43 8.32
CA LEU A 47 -4.93 1.44 9.28
C LEU A 47 -5.37 1.96 10.66
N MET A 48 -6.17 3.03 10.70
CA MET A 48 -6.74 3.58 11.93
C MET A 48 -7.61 2.55 12.68
N LYS A 49 -8.44 1.78 11.96
CA LYS A 49 -9.25 0.69 12.55
C LYS A 49 -8.41 -0.41 13.21
N GLN A 50 -7.16 -0.57 12.75
CA GLN A 50 -6.23 -1.57 13.29
C GLN A 50 -5.20 -0.95 14.25
N SER A 51 -5.28 0.35 14.54
CA SER A 51 -4.28 1.10 15.31
C SER A 51 -2.84 0.91 14.79
N LYS A 52 -2.67 0.79 13.47
CA LYS A 52 -1.38 0.59 12.80
C LYS A 52 -0.93 1.86 12.08
N LYS A 53 0.38 1.97 11.88
CA LYS A 53 1.00 2.93 10.96
C LYS A 53 1.81 2.16 9.91
N LEU A 54 1.89 2.70 8.70
CA LEU A 54 2.56 2.07 7.58
C LEU A 54 3.23 3.14 6.72
N ASN A 55 4.46 2.89 6.25
CA ASN A 55 5.12 3.79 5.32
C ASN A 55 4.46 3.68 3.94
N ILE A 56 4.32 4.81 3.24
CA ILE A 56 3.79 4.83 1.88
C ILE A 56 4.70 5.64 0.97
N LEU A 57 4.74 5.25 -0.32
CA LEU A 57 5.31 6.07 -1.39
C LEU A 57 4.21 6.44 -2.39
N LEU A 58 4.31 7.66 -2.93
CA LEU A 58 3.46 8.15 -4.00
C LEU A 58 4.02 7.69 -5.35
N GLN A 59 3.21 6.98 -6.13
CA GLN A 59 3.55 6.54 -7.47
C GLN A 59 3.27 7.66 -8.46
N ILE A 60 4.31 8.10 -9.17
CA ILE A 60 4.24 9.13 -10.21
C ILE A 60 4.55 8.49 -11.55
N ASN A 61 3.63 8.61 -12.51
CA ASN A 61 3.88 8.22 -13.89
C ASN A 61 4.70 9.30 -14.60
N THR A 62 5.99 9.07 -14.80
CA THR A 62 6.90 10.02 -15.44
C THR A 62 6.95 9.93 -16.97
N SER A 63 6.40 8.86 -17.56
CA SER A 63 6.47 8.59 -19.00
C SER A 63 5.19 8.96 -19.76
N ASN A 64 4.15 9.40 -19.04
CA ASN A 64 2.85 9.77 -19.59
C ASN A 64 2.21 8.67 -20.48
N GLU A 65 2.52 7.40 -20.20
CA GLU A 65 1.90 6.25 -20.85
C GLU A 65 0.57 5.91 -20.16
N ASP A 66 -0.53 5.85 -20.91
CA ASP A 66 -1.89 5.66 -20.40
C ASP A 66 -2.08 4.35 -19.60
N GLN A 67 -1.23 3.34 -19.77
CA GLN A 67 -1.36 2.03 -19.11
C GLN A 67 -0.67 1.92 -17.74
N LYS A 68 -0.20 3.04 -17.16
CA LYS A 68 0.55 3.05 -15.88
C LYS A 68 -0.13 3.82 -14.75
N SER A 69 -1.46 3.95 -14.76
CA SER A 69 -2.21 4.64 -13.71
C SER A 69 -3.48 3.90 -13.33
#